data_AF-A0A3S1NF18-F1
#
_entry.id   AF-A0A3S1NF18-F1
#
_cell.length_a   1.000
_cell.length_b   1.000
_cell.length_c   1.000
_cell.angle_alpha   90.00
_cell.angle_beta   90.00
_cell.angle_gamma   90.00
#
_symmetry.space_group_name_H-M   'P 1'
#
loop_
_entity.id
_entity.type
_entity.pdbx_description
1 polymer ?
#
loop_
_entity_poly.entity_id
_entity_poly.type
_entity_poly.pdbx_seq_one_letter_code
_entity_poly.pdbx_strand_id
1 'polypeptide(L)'
;MATFIERVDAALRSPGSFVYIDTSFLMWLIKIGPTSRAEFFKWLDGACPGRVAVPTWSLHEFFRHHVENRLVADVDEQIKKLNKLIGESFSTVWTLFDEPLNGASSSAQQREQARDAYREVRTVTDRAAAWKGGYERNAREVIEFANGRAIKGGEIFDRFSTIETLADARFTGRIPPGFQDKRKREIDTENDNGDDVLVGSNRWGDLVFWQEILEHARVHRVRIVAVLTKDLKNDWRMAGKLPVRGDLEGSAVGAQPPHPMLSFEAARTGHANEVVLLDQVRVAELMKRTSDNVAGFVSAAQPPSLPPPKTETELRNEARERQQHEERRIAEHAARASSFRFLDPRGLKASDAVIQRALYDTRDDSTLIPGLTEFETAFQNAPNSRDAIDLITSDVVCNLGGAGLVAFGRRLLASVADDAQRAAGVTDLASAIDTFPEETASFLYMGLLAGTYLDGRNSLLTAANGLVAQKLFLMLDRQFARRPIEQIYKKSIVAERQPLYLPSDPLPIFAEFKIDTELDRNRALRAIWINDHNLLIDVQSDRELQLVTRFGRIQVTPELLLDHIAELYVLPRRQLGSTGTAIDGYSFDEHMGLRAPTEVWRQRPKEKN
;
A
#
# COMPACT_ATOMS: atom_id res chain seq x y z
N MET A 1 44.90 -17.91 2.20
CA MET A 1 45.07 -17.15 3.46
C MET A 1 43.69 -16.74 3.92
N ALA A 2 43.35 -16.92 5.20
CA ALA A 2 42.06 -16.48 5.72
C ALA A 2 41.94 -14.94 5.63
N THR A 3 40.76 -14.43 5.29
CA THR A 3 40.51 -12.98 5.25
C THR A 3 40.62 -12.38 6.67
N PHE A 4 40.82 -11.06 6.79
CA PHE A 4 40.85 -10.38 8.11
C PHE A 4 39.60 -10.71 8.94
N ILE A 5 38.42 -10.73 8.30
CA ILE A 5 37.16 -11.03 8.96
C ILE A 5 37.10 -12.48 9.46
N GLU A 6 37.55 -13.46 8.66
CA GLU A 6 37.64 -14.86 9.10
C GLU A 6 38.58 -15.03 10.28
N ARG A 7 39.74 -14.36 10.26
CA ARG A 7 40.69 -14.40 11.39
C ARG A 7 40.07 -13.83 12.66
N VAL A 8 39.40 -12.69 12.56
CA VAL A 8 38.74 -12.04 13.71
C VAL A 8 37.57 -12.87 14.23
N ASP A 9 36.74 -13.45 13.36
CA ASP A 9 35.66 -14.34 13.79
C ASP A 9 36.19 -15.54 14.56
N ALA A 10 37.22 -16.21 14.01
CA ALA A 10 37.88 -17.33 14.68
C ALA A 10 38.49 -16.90 16.03
N ALA A 11 39.11 -15.72 16.09
CA ALA A 11 39.68 -15.16 17.32
C ALA A 11 38.59 -14.91 18.38
N LEU A 12 37.45 -14.32 18.02
CA LEU A 12 36.33 -14.04 18.93
C LEU A 12 35.64 -15.31 19.44
N ARG A 13 35.55 -16.34 18.60
CA ARG A 13 34.95 -17.64 18.98
C ARG A 13 35.90 -18.52 19.80
N SER A 14 37.20 -18.20 19.82
CA SER A 14 38.18 -18.94 20.61
C SER A 14 37.84 -18.89 22.12
N PRO A 15 37.84 -20.02 22.84
CA PRO A 15 37.53 -20.05 24.28
C PRO A 15 38.44 -19.15 25.13
N GLY A 16 39.64 -18.84 24.64
CA GLY A 16 40.61 -17.97 25.31
C GLY A 16 40.48 -16.49 24.97
N SER A 17 39.44 -16.05 24.26
CA SER A 17 39.27 -14.62 23.94
C SER A 17 38.31 -13.91 24.88
N PHE A 18 38.56 -12.63 25.12
CA PHE A 18 37.63 -11.73 25.82
C PHE A 18 37.42 -10.46 25.00
N VAL A 19 36.18 -9.98 25.01
CA VAL A 19 35.77 -8.73 24.39
C VAL A 19 35.63 -7.66 25.47
N TYR A 20 36.39 -6.58 25.35
CA TYR A 20 36.36 -5.42 26.23
C TYR A 20 35.68 -4.26 25.51
N ILE A 21 34.74 -3.59 26.16
CA ILE A 21 33.96 -2.50 25.55
C ILE A 21 34.42 -1.17 26.15
N ASP A 22 34.90 -0.29 25.27
CA ASP A 22 35.31 1.07 25.60
C ASP A 22 34.10 2.02 25.74
N THR A 23 34.28 3.11 26.49
CA THR A 23 33.32 4.21 26.69
C THR A 23 32.76 4.71 25.35
N SER A 24 33.64 4.94 24.37
CA SER A 24 33.24 5.51 23.08
C SER A 24 32.25 4.62 22.31
N PHE A 25 32.34 3.31 22.49
CA PHE A 25 31.43 2.34 21.88
C PHE A 25 30.09 2.29 22.63
N LEU A 26 30.11 2.30 23.97
CA LEU A 26 28.90 2.38 24.81
C LEU A 26 28.09 3.65 24.51
N MET A 27 28.77 4.78 24.38
CA MET A 27 28.16 6.05 23.98
C MET A 27 27.50 5.95 22.60
N TRP A 28 28.11 5.25 21.64
CA TRP A 28 27.52 5.04 20.33
C TRP A 28 26.29 4.11 20.39
N LEU A 29 26.27 3.08 21.23
CA LEU A 29 25.11 2.20 21.42
C LEU A 29 23.86 2.97 21.90
N ILE A 30 24.02 4.01 22.73
CA ILE A 30 22.89 4.88 23.11
C ILE A 30 22.29 5.61 21.88
N LYS A 31 23.13 5.98 20.90
CA LYS A 31 22.70 6.75 19.71
C LYS A 31 21.83 5.94 18.75
N ILE A 32 22.08 4.64 18.61
CA ILE A 32 21.37 3.80 17.63
C ILE A 32 19.98 3.36 18.11
N GLY A 33 19.19 2.76 17.23
CA GLY A 33 17.83 2.29 17.55
C GLY A 33 17.82 1.03 18.45
N PRO A 34 16.70 0.76 19.15
CA PRO A 34 16.57 -0.42 20.02
C PRO A 34 16.71 -1.74 19.26
N THR A 35 16.20 -1.83 18.02
CA THR A 35 16.37 -3.02 17.17
C THR A 35 17.84 -3.30 16.90
N SER A 36 18.60 -2.27 16.48
CA SER A 36 20.03 -2.38 16.22
C SER A 36 20.82 -2.82 17.46
N ARG A 37 20.48 -2.29 18.65
CA ARG A 37 21.11 -2.72 19.91
C ARG A 37 20.79 -4.17 20.25
N ALA A 38 19.53 -4.57 20.14
CA ALA A 38 19.10 -5.94 20.43
C ALA A 38 19.81 -6.96 19.53
N GLU A 39 19.96 -6.65 18.24
CA GLU A 39 20.75 -7.46 17.30
C GLU A 39 22.21 -7.58 17.75
N PHE A 40 22.84 -6.48 18.16
CA PHE A 40 24.21 -6.48 18.67
C PHE A 40 24.36 -7.31 19.95
N PHE A 41 23.48 -7.12 20.95
CA PHE A 41 23.54 -7.87 22.20
C PHE A 41 23.36 -9.37 21.96
N LYS A 42 22.37 -9.74 21.16
CA LYS A 42 22.13 -11.14 20.78
C LYS A 42 23.34 -11.75 20.07
N TRP A 43 23.92 -11.02 19.12
CA TRP A 43 25.12 -11.48 18.41
C TRP A 43 26.29 -11.67 19.38
N LEU A 44 26.52 -10.71 20.28
CA LEU A 44 27.61 -10.75 21.24
C LEU A 44 27.47 -11.92 22.22
N ASP A 45 26.26 -12.18 22.71
CA ASP A 45 25.96 -13.30 23.62
C ASP A 45 26.10 -14.66 22.91
N GLY A 46 25.83 -14.73 21.61
CA GLY A 46 26.06 -15.93 20.81
C GLY A 46 27.53 -16.15 20.44
N ALA A 47 28.26 -15.10 20.09
CA ALA A 47 29.65 -15.18 19.65
C ALA A 47 30.64 -15.33 20.82
N CYS A 48 30.36 -14.67 21.94
CA CYS A 48 31.25 -14.55 23.10
C CYS A 48 30.53 -14.79 24.45
N PRO A 49 29.83 -15.92 24.65
CA PRO A 49 29.04 -16.16 25.85
C PRO A 49 29.91 -16.11 27.12
N GLY A 50 29.57 -15.20 28.05
CA GLY A 50 30.29 -15.01 29.30
C GLY A 50 31.71 -14.44 29.15
N ARG A 51 32.11 -14.02 27.94
CA ARG A 51 33.47 -13.54 27.62
C ARG A 51 33.48 -12.07 27.19
N VAL A 52 32.53 -11.31 27.69
CA VAL A 52 32.39 -9.87 27.48
C VAL A 52 32.57 -9.18 28.81
N ALA A 53 33.46 -8.20 28.84
CA ALA A 53 33.75 -7.40 30.02
C ALA A 53 33.68 -5.90 29.67
N VAL A 54 33.23 -5.10 30.62
CA VAL A 54 33.30 -3.65 30.57
C VAL A 54 34.24 -3.19 31.68
N PRO A 55 35.40 -2.61 31.35
CA PRO A 55 36.29 -2.05 32.36
C PRO A 55 35.59 -1.01 33.23
N THR A 56 35.93 -0.99 34.51
CA THR A 56 35.41 -0.06 35.52
C THR A 56 35.67 1.37 35.11
N TRP A 57 36.84 1.65 34.51
CA TRP A 57 37.13 2.98 33.99
C TRP A 57 36.16 3.39 32.88
N SER A 58 35.85 2.47 31.95
CA SER A 58 34.90 2.75 30.87
C SER A 58 33.50 3.02 31.41
N LEU A 59 33.06 2.29 32.44
CA LEU A 59 31.81 2.58 33.13
C LEU A 59 31.84 3.95 33.81
N HIS A 60 32.91 4.28 34.52
CA HIS A 60 33.06 5.57 35.19
C HIS A 60 32.93 6.74 34.21
N GLU A 61 33.66 6.69 33.10
CA GLU A 61 33.57 7.72 32.05
C GLU A 61 32.19 7.76 31.39
N PHE A 62 31.62 6.59 31.11
CA PHE A 62 30.30 6.47 30.52
C PHE A 62 29.21 7.09 31.41
N PHE A 63 29.21 6.80 32.71
CA PHE A 63 28.30 7.42 33.67
C PHE A 63 28.52 8.91 33.79
N ARG A 64 29.76 9.38 33.81
CA ARG A 64 30.06 10.82 33.82
C ARG A 64 29.46 11.51 32.60
N HIS A 65 29.67 10.96 31.40
CA HIS A 65 29.09 11.51 30.18
C HIS A 65 27.56 11.47 30.14
N HIS A 66 26.96 10.43 30.74
CA HIS A 66 25.52 10.31 30.88
C HIS A 66 24.95 11.40 31.79
N VAL A 67 25.54 11.59 32.99
CA VAL A 67 25.14 12.62 33.96
C VAL A 67 25.30 14.03 33.39
N GLU A 68 26.39 14.28 32.67
CA GLU A 68 26.66 15.56 32.01
C GLU A 68 25.83 15.75 30.73
N ASN A 69 24.98 14.79 30.35
CA ASN A 69 24.15 14.83 29.14
C ASN A 69 24.92 15.13 27.84
N ARG A 70 26.20 14.74 27.75
CA ARG A 70 27.06 15.09 26.59
C ARG A 70 26.50 14.60 25.27
N LEU A 71 25.90 13.40 25.27
CA LEU A 71 25.24 12.83 24.10
C LEU A 71 24.11 13.70 23.56
N VAL A 72 23.29 14.25 24.46
CA VAL A 72 22.17 15.12 24.10
C VAL A 72 22.72 16.46 23.59
N ALA A 73 23.70 17.02 24.29
CA ALA A 73 24.36 18.26 23.89
C ALA A 73 25.02 18.16 22.50
N ASP A 74 25.73 17.05 22.23
CA ASP A 74 26.33 16.77 20.91
C ASP A 74 25.27 16.76 19.80
N VAL A 75 24.16 16.05 20.01
CA VAL A 75 23.08 15.94 19.03
C VAL A 75 22.41 17.30 18.81
N ASP A 76 22.13 18.04 19.88
CA ASP A 76 21.57 19.39 19.79
C ASP A 76 22.52 20.36 19.06
N GLU A 77 23.83 20.25 19.26
CA GLU A 77 24.81 21.06 18.54
C GLU A 77 24.78 20.76 17.03
N GLN A 78 24.70 19.50 16.63
CA GLN A 78 24.59 19.13 15.22
C GLN A 78 23.28 19.62 14.60
N ILE A 79 22.16 19.50 15.33
CA ILE A 79 20.85 20.03 14.91
C ILE A 79 20.91 21.55 14.76
N LYS A 80 21.54 22.27 15.70
CA LYS A 80 21.75 23.72 15.62
C LYS A 80 22.58 24.10 14.40
N LYS A 81 23.68 23.40 14.12
CA LYS A 81 24.51 23.61 12.92
C LYS A 81 23.71 23.41 11.64
N LEU A 82 22.89 22.35 11.58
CA LEU A 82 22.06 22.07 10.41
C LEU A 82 20.98 23.15 10.21
N ASN A 83 20.26 23.53 11.27
CA ASN A 83 19.27 24.61 11.21
C ASN A 83 19.89 25.95 10.82
N LYS A 84 21.08 26.27 11.35
CA LYS A 84 21.82 27.47 10.97
C LYS A 84 22.21 27.44 9.48
N LEU A 85 22.76 26.32 9.01
CA LEU A 85 23.11 26.14 7.60
C LEU A 85 21.90 26.30 6.68
N ILE A 86 20.76 25.70 7.04
CA ILE A 86 19.48 25.84 6.29
C ILE A 86 19.07 27.31 6.23
N GLY A 87 19.05 28.01 7.37
CA GLY A 87 18.64 29.41 7.46
C GLY A 87 19.54 30.36 6.69
N GLU A 88 20.86 30.19 6.79
CA GLU A 88 21.86 31.07 6.15
C GLU A 88 22.01 30.79 4.65
N SER A 89 21.87 29.53 4.23
CA SER A 89 22.06 29.17 2.81
C SER A 89 20.84 29.45 1.94
N PHE A 90 19.63 29.47 2.50
CA PHE A 90 18.40 29.59 1.71
C PHE A 90 18.36 30.87 0.86
N SER A 91 18.67 32.03 1.45
CA SER A 91 18.68 33.31 0.72
C SER A 91 19.75 33.34 -0.38
N THR A 92 20.93 32.80 -0.08
CA THR A 92 22.04 32.68 -1.03
C THR A 92 21.65 31.80 -2.22
N VAL A 93 21.17 30.58 -1.97
CA VAL A 93 20.73 29.65 -3.02
C VAL A 93 19.56 30.21 -3.81
N TRP A 94 18.60 30.85 -3.15
CA TRP A 94 17.45 31.48 -3.79
C TRP A 94 17.85 32.56 -4.80
N THR A 95 18.88 33.34 -4.46
CA THR A 95 19.41 34.39 -5.34
C THR A 95 20.08 33.80 -6.58
N LEU A 96 20.79 32.67 -6.44
CA LEU A 96 21.42 31.98 -7.56
C LEU A 96 20.43 31.37 -8.56
N PHE A 97 19.17 31.20 -8.17
CA PHE A 97 18.14 30.55 -8.98
C PHE A 97 17.21 31.57 -9.65
N ASP A 98 17.71 32.75 -10.00
CA ASP A 98 17.00 33.75 -10.79
C ASP A 98 16.93 33.41 -12.28
N GLU A 99 17.89 32.65 -12.79
CA GLU A 99 17.87 32.01 -14.09
C GLU A 99 17.94 30.47 -14.00
N PRO A 100 17.51 29.72 -15.04
CA PRO A 100 17.63 28.28 -15.07
C PRO A 100 19.11 27.85 -15.18
N LEU A 101 19.60 27.07 -14.21
CA LEU A 101 20.98 26.56 -14.20
C LEU A 101 21.03 25.08 -14.61
N ASN A 102 22.17 24.65 -15.19
CA ASN A 102 22.46 23.25 -15.52
C ASN A 102 21.35 22.54 -16.33
N GLY A 103 20.73 23.24 -17.28
CA GLY A 103 19.68 22.67 -18.13
C GLY A 103 18.30 22.56 -17.49
N ALA A 104 18.07 23.22 -16.35
CA ALA A 104 16.73 23.32 -15.77
C ALA A 104 15.74 23.95 -16.78
N SER A 105 14.52 23.41 -16.83
CA SER A 105 13.47 23.88 -17.76
C SER A 105 12.98 25.31 -17.44
N SER A 106 13.02 25.73 -16.16
CA SER A 106 12.67 27.11 -15.75
C SER A 106 13.23 27.47 -14.36
N SER A 107 13.46 28.76 -14.12
CA SER A 107 13.88 29.27 -12.81
C SER A 107 12.80 29.11 -11.74
N ALA A 108 11.52 29.22 -12.11
CA ALA A 108 10.39 29.00 -11.21
C ALA A 108 10.36 27.56 -10.67
N GLN A 109 10.52 26.57 -11.55
CA GLN A 109 10.57 25.16 -11.16
C GLN A 109 11.80 24.86 -10.29
N GLN A 110 12.96 25.43 -10.62
CA GLN A 110 14.18 25.27 -9.84
C GLN A 110 14.05 25.86 -8.42
N ARG A 111 13.43 27.04 -8.28
CA ARG A 111 13.12 27.66 -6.98
C ARG A 111 12.14 26.81 -6.16
N GLU A 112 11.14 26.24 -6.80
CA GLU A 112 10.18 25.34 -6.14
C GLU A 112 10.88 24.08 -5.63
N GLN A 113 11.73 23.45 -6.45
CA GLN A 113 12.54 22.29 -6.05
C GLN A 113 13.48 22.62 -4.89
N ALA A 114 14.12 23.78 -4.91
CA ALA A 114 14.94 24.25 -3.80
C ALA A 114 14.09 24.32 -2.52
N ARG A 115 12.96 25.02 -2.58
CA ARG A 115 12.06 25.18 -1.42
C ARG A 115 11.62 23.83 -0.85
N ASP A 116 11.25 22.89 -1.71
CA ASP A 116 10.87 21.53 -1.31
C ASP A 116 12.05 20.80 -0.66
N ALA A 117 13.26 20.86 -1.23
CA ALA A 117 14.46 20.26 -0.64
C ALA A 117 14.76 20.84 0.76
N TYR A 118 14.69 22.16 0.93
CA TYR A 118 14.87 22.81 2.23
C TYR A 118 13.79 22.39 3.24
N ARG A 119 12.53 22.23 2.80
CA ARG A 119 11.43 21.74 3.65
C ARG A 119 11.66 20.29 4.09
N GLU A 120 12.12 19.43 3.18
CA GLU A 120 12.44 18.04 3.49
C GLU A 120 13.61 17.94 4.48
N VAL A 121 14.70 18.68 4.25
CA VAL A 121 15.84 18.71 5.19
C VAL A 121 15.38 19.19 6.57
N ARG A 122 14.54 20.23 6.65
CA ARG A 122 13.98 20.70 7.92
C ARG A 122 13.11 19.63 8.59
N THR A 123 12.26 18.94 7.84
CA THR A 123 11.43 17.84 8.33
C THR A 123 12.27 16.71 8.91
N VAL A 124 13.35 16.32 8.23
CA VAL A 124 14.31 15.31 8.74
C VAL A 124 15.03 15.82 9.99
N THR A 125 15.42 17.09 10.02
CA THR A 125 16.07 17.73 11.18
C THR A 125 15.17 17.72 12.41
N ASP A 126 13.88 18.05 12.24
CA ASP A 126 12.89 18.04 13.31
C ASP A 126 12.65 16.61 13.85
N ARG A 127 12.60 15.61 12.95
CA ARG A 127 12.52 14.20 13.34
C ARG A 127 13.77 13.74 14.10
N ALA A 128 14.96 14.16 13.68
CA ALA A 128 16.20 13.87 14.39
C ALA A 128 16.24 14.53 15.77
N ALA A 129 15.69 15.75 15.92
CA ALA A 129 15.57 16.43 17.20
C ALA A 129 14.65 15.70 18.20
N ALA A 130 13.68 14.92 17.70
CA ALA A 130 12.82 14.09 18.54
C ALA A 130 13.56 12.90 19.18
N TRP A 131 14.76 12.54 18.71
CA TRP A 131 15.58 11.45 19.28
C TRP A 131 15.78 11.58 20.79
N LYS A 132 15.93 12.81 21.29
CA LYS A 132 16.12 13.10 22.73
C LYS A 132 14.99 12.56 23.61
N GLY A 133 13.76 12.47 23.08
CA GLY A 133 12.63 11.90 23.82
C GLY A 133 12.80 10.42 24.16
N GLY A 134 13.69 9.72 23.45
CA GLY A 134 14.06 8.33 23.71
C GLY A 134 15.35 8.14 24.51
N TYR A 135 16.10 9.21 24.81
CA TYR A 135 17.44 9.13 25.39
C TYR A 135 17.49 8.32 26.70
N GLU A 136 16.65 8.66 27.67
CA GLU A 136 16.62 7.97 28.99
C GLU A 136 16.35 6.47 28.87
N ARG A 137 15.48 6.08 27.93
CA ARG A 137 15.20 4.66 27.65
C ARG A 137 16.42 3.96 27.09
N ASN A 138 17.07 4.59 26.10
CA ASN A 138 18.27 4.04 25.46
C ASN A 138 19.44 3.95 26.46
N ALA A 139 19.64 4.98 27.27
CA ALA A 139 20.68 5.03 28.29
C ALA A 139 20.48 3.92 29.32
N ARG A 140 19.27 3.75 29.85
CA ARG A 140 18.95 2.68 30.82
C ARG A 140 19.32 1.29 30.29
N GLU A 141 18.93 0.99 29.06
CA GLU A 141 19.21 -0.31 28.42
C GLU A 141 20.72 -0.58 28.30
N VAL A 142 21.50 0.42 27.87
CA VAL A 142 22.96 0.30 27.74
C VAL A 142 23.64 0.24 29.11
N ILE A 143 23.15 1.00 30.10
CA ILE A 143 23.62 0.98 31.49
C ILE A 143 23.42 -0.41 32.10
N GLU A 144 22.23 -0.99 31.97
CA GLU A 144 21.91 -2.35 32.45
C GLU A 144 22.83 -3.39 31.80
N PHE A 145 23.00 -3.31 30.47
CA PHE A 145 23.91 -4.17 29.72
C PHE A 145 25.36 -4.06 30.23
N ALA A 146 25.85 -2.83 30.44
CA ALA A 146 27.23 -2.57 30.81
C ALA A 146 27.51 -2.96 32.27
N ASN A 147 26.62 -2.62 33.20
CA ASN A 147 26.72 -3.01 34.61
C ASN A 147 26.71 -4.54 34.79
N GLY A 148 25.89 -5.26 34.01
CA GLY A 148 25.84 -6.72 34.03
C GLY A 148 27.16 -7.38 33.61
N ARG A 149 28.04 -6.64 32.93
CA ARG A 149 29.33 -7.10 32.37
C ARG A 149 30.53 -6.35 32.96
N ALA A 150 30.34 -5.57 34.02
CA ALA A 150 31.41 -4.84 34.68
C ALA A 150 32.50 -5.79 35.20
N ILE A 151 33.77 -5.41 35.06
CA ILE A 151 34.87 -6.11 35.74
C ILE A 151 34.69 -5.96 37.25
N LYS A 152 34.66 -7.07 37.97
CA LYS A 152 34.49 -7.10 39.43
C LYS A 152 35.84 -7.33 40.12
N GLY A 153 36.09 -6.59 41.20
CA GLY A 153 37.24 -6.83 42.08
C GLY A 153 38.60 -6.37 41.54
N GLY A 154 38.63 -5.38 40.63
CA GLY A 154 39.87 -4.81 40.13
C GLY A 154 40.53 -3.82 41.12
N GLU A 155 41.86 -3.86 41.20
CA GLU A 155 42.70 -2.92 41.96
C GLU A 155 42.91 -1.59 41.20
N ILE A 156 41.83 -1.02 40.64
CA ILE A 156 41.93 0.21 39.82
C ILE A 156 42.43 1.40 40.65
N PHE A 157 42.01 1.49 41.91
CA PHE A 157 42.37 2.59 42.82
C PHE A 157 43.84 2.55 43.23
N ASP A 158 44.44 1.36 43.31
CA ASP A 158 45.84 1.19 43.71
C ASP A 158 46.82 1.76 42.67
N ARG A 159 46.34 2.02 41.45
CA ARG A 159 47.15 2.53 40.34
C ARG A 159 47.26 4.04 40.33
N PHE A 160 46.36 4.75 40.98
CA PHE A 160 46.37 6.21 40.95
C PHE A 160 47.63 6.81 41.59
N SER A 161 48.30 6.11 42.51
CA SER A 161 49.56 6.58 43.09
C SER A 161 50.74 6.58 42.10
N THR A 162 50.67 5.81 41.01
CA THR A 162 51.79 5.63 40.05
C THR A 162 51.44 6.04 38.62
N ILE A 163 50.17 6.30 38.33
CA ILE A 163 49.67 6.56 36.98
C ILE A 163 50.29 7.80 36.33
N GLU A 164 50.54 8.86 37.11
CA GLU A 164 51.10 10.11 36.59
C GLU A 164 52.52 9.91 36.05
N THR A 165 53.40 9.30 36.85
CA THR A 165 54.79 9.01 36.44
C THR A 165 54.83 8.10 35.21
N LEU A 166 53.97 7.08 35.17
CA LEU A 166 53.89 6.16 34.03
C LEU A 166 53.37 6.88 32.77
N ALA A 167 52.31 7.67 32.92
CA ALA A 167 51.73 8.44 31.83
C ALA A 167 52.74 9.45 31.26
N ASP A 168 53.47 10.18 32.10
CA ASP A 168 54.47 11.14 31.66
C ASP A 168 55.60 10.48 30.86
N ALA A 169 56.09 9.33 31.32
CA ALA A 169 57.09 8.54 30.61
C ALA A 169 56.56 8.08 29.24
N ARG A 170 55.34 7.53 29.20
CA ARG A 170 54.69 7.09 27.95
C ARG A 170 54.45 8.24 26.98
N PHE A 171 53.86 9.33 27.46
CA PHE A 171 53.45 10.46 26.64
C PHE A 171 54.66 11.20 26.07
N THR A 172 55.75 11.27 26.83
CA THR A 172 57.03 11.81 26.35
C THR A 172 57.66 10.89 25.30
N GLY A 173 57.62 9.57 25.52
CA GLY A 173 58.11 8.58 24.56
C GLY A 173 57.19 8.29 23.37
N ARG A 174 56.00 8.91 23.30
CA ARG A 174 54.92 8.59 22.34
C ARG A 174 54.56 7.09 22.34
N ILE A 175 54.58 6.48 23.53
CA ILE A 175 54.23 5.08 23.75
C ILE A 175 52.72 5.00 24.01
N PRO A 176 51.98 4.13 23.32
CA PRO A 176 50.53 4.01 23.49
C PRO A 176 50.13 3.28 24.79
N PRO A 177 48.84 3.34 25.17
CA PRO A 177 47.83 4.25 24.63
C PRO A 177 47.85 5.63 25.33
N GLY A 178 47.14 6.61 24.77
CA GLY A 178 46.87 7.90 25.41
C GLY A 178 47.90 9.02 25.16
N PHE A 179 49.00 8.78 24.44
CA PHE A 179 50.01 9.84 24.20
C PHE A 179 49.47 11.01 23.38
N GLN A 180 48.39 10.83 22.61
CA GLN A 180 47.73 11.93 21.89
C GLN A 180 46.94 12.85 22.82
N ASP A 181 46.61 12.39 24.03
CA ASP A 181 45.80 13.13 24.99
C ASP A 181 46.64 14.03 25.91
N LYS A 182 47.97 14.05 25.75
CA LYS A 182 48.92 14.86 26.55
C LYS A 182 48.54 16.35 26.67
N ARG A 183 47.87 16.91 25.66
CA ARG A 183 47.52 18.34 25.57
C ARG A 183 46.04 18.64 25.79
N LYS A 184 45.22 17.66 26.19
CA LYS A 184 43.83 17.94 26.56
C LYS A 184 43.84 18.80 27.83
N ARG A 185 43.59 20.11 27.66
CA ARG A 185 43.40 21.05 28.77
C ARG A 185 42.07 20.76 29.45
N GLU A 186 42.03 20.97 30.75
CA GLU A 186 40.78 21.10 31.50
C GLU A 186 39.99 22.24 30.86
N ILE A 187 38.73 21.96 30.49
CA ILE A 187 37.81 23.03 30.12
C ILE A 187 37.32 23.56 31.46
N ASP A 188 37.82 24.72 31.88
CA ASP A 188 37.13 25.53 32.88
C ASP A 188 35.76 25.82 32.30
N THR A 189 34.75 25.12 32.81
CA THR A 189 33.40 25.67 32.73
C THR A 189 33.44 26.89 33.64
N GLU A 190 33.57 28.08 33.05
CA GLU A 190 33.29 29.35 33.71
C GLU A 190 31.94 29.22 34.41
N ASN A 191 31.96 28.95 35.72
CA ASN A 191 30.84 29.27 36.58
C ASN A 191 30.88 30.80 36.71
N ASP A 192 29.76 31.46 36.45
CA ASP A 192 29.53 32.92 36.65
C ASP A 192 29.87 33.42 38.09
N ASN A 193 30.28 32.53 39.00
CA ASN A 193 30.60 32.80 40.39
C ASN A 193 32.10 32.77 40.76
N GLY A 194 33.02 32.56 39.81
CA GLY A 194 34.47 32.74 40.05
C GLY A 194 35.14 31.73 40.99
N ASP A 195 34.48 30.60 41.29
CA ASP A 195 35.11 29.47 41.99
C ASP A 195 35.71 28.49 40.96
N ASP A 196 37.04 28.35 40.97
CA ASP A 196 37.78 27.33 40.23
C ASP A 196 37.32 25.93 40.70
N VAL A 197 36.41 25.32 39.95
CA VAL A 197 36.08 23.89 40.15
C VAL A 197 37.11 23.08 39.39
N LEU A 198 38.06 22.49 40.11
CA LEU A 198 39.05 21.55 39.57
C LEU A 198 38.31 20.31 39.01
N VAL A 199 37.93 20.33 37.73
CA VAL A 199 37.32 19.17 37.05
C VAL A 199 38.46 18.27 36.58
N GLY A 200 38.69 17.16 37.31
CA GLY A 200 39.83 16.27 37.09
C GLY A 200 40.06 15.89 35.62
N SER A 201 41.30 16.09 35.15
CA SER A 201 41.67 15.78 33.77
C SER A 201 41.52 14.29 33.41
N ASN A 202 40.75 14.00 32.36
CA ASN A 202 40.68 12.66 31.76
C ASN A 202 41.91 12.35 30.88
N ARG A 203 43.08 12.86 31.25
CA ARG A 203 44.31 12.74 30.43
C ARG A 203 44.93 11.35 30.51
N TRP A 204 44.57 10.57 31.52
CA TRP A 204 45.10 9.23 31.78
C TRP A 204 44.13 8.10 31.44
N GLY A 205 42.92 8.42 30.96
CA GLY A 205 41.83 7.45 30.88
C GLY A 205 42.16 6.22 30.03
N ASP A 206 42.69 6.43 28.82
CA ASP A 206 43.14 5.37 27.92
C ASP A 206 44.15 4.41 28.57
N LEU A 207 45.07 4.95 29.38
CA LEU A 207 46.09 4.16 30.07
C LEU A 207 45.47 3.34 31.20
N VAL A 208 44.59 3.94 32.01
CA VAL A 208 43.91 3.24 33.11
C VAL A 208 43.04 2.11 32.56
N PHE A 209 42.26 2.40 31.52
CA PHE A 209 41.45 1.43 30.77
C PHE A 209 42.31 0.25 30.26
N TRP A 210 43.43 0.56 29.60
CA TRP A 210 44.31 -0.48 29.06
C TRP A 210 44.94 -1.34 30.14
N GLN A 211 45.44 -0.76 31.23
CA GLN A 211 45.99 -1.53 32.32
C GLN A 211 44.93 -2.44 32.96
N GLU A 212 43.67 -1.99 33.05
CA GLU A 212 42.57 -2.80 33.61
C GLU A 212 42.32 -4.04 32.75
N ILE A 213 42.32 -3.87 31.42
CA ILE A 213 42.24 -4.99 30.46
C ILE A 213 43.39 -5.97 30.66
N LEU A 214 44.63 -5.47 30.77
CA LEU A 214 45.81 -6.34 30.91
C LEU A 214 45.77 -7.19 32.18
N GLU A 215 45.36 -6.59 33.28
CA GLU A 215 45.26 -7.31 34.55
C GLU A 215 44.13 -8.33 34.54
N HIS A 216 42.97 -7.94 34.03
CA HIS A 216 41.87 -8.88 33.85
C HIS A 216 42.26 -10.03 32.92
N ALA A 217 42.98 -9.74 31.83
CA ALA A 217 43.52 -10.73 30.91
C ALA A 217 44.48 -11.70 31.60
N ARG A 218 45.40 -11.18 32.43
CA ARG A 218 46.35 -11.98 33.20
C ARG A 218 45.66 -12.91 34.18
N VAL A 219 44.73 -12.40 34.98
CA VAL A 219 43.98 -13.16 36.00
C VAL A 219 43.15 -14.27 35.35
N HIS A 220 42.48 -13.98 34.23
CA HIS A 220 41.60 -14.93 33.54
C HIS A 220 42.30 -15.75 32.44
N ARG A 221 43.64 -15.61 32.30
CA ARG A 221 44.46 -16.29 31.30
C ARG A 221 43.93 -16.09 29.87
N VAL A 222 43.49 -14.88 29.58
CA VAL A 222 42.98 -14.47 28.27
C VAL A 222 44.13 -14.49 27.26
N ARG A 223 43.94 -15.24 26.18
CA ARG A 223 44.91 -15.37 25.09
C ARG A 223 44.69 -14.35 23.98
N ILE A 224 43.46 -13.85 23.83
CA ILE A 224 43.09 -12.91 22.78
C ILE A 224 42.27 -11.78 23.40
N VAL A 225 42.77 -10.55 23.28
CA VAL A 225 42.11 -9.34 23.75
C VAL A 225 41.44 -8.67 22.55
N ALA A 226 40.11 -8.66 22.50
CA ALA A 226 39.36 -7.89 21.53
C ALA A 226 38.80 -6.63 22.20
N VAL A 227 39.03 -5.45 21.63
CA VAL A 227 38.51 -4.19 22.14
C VAL A 227 37.50 -3.60 21.16
N LEU A 228 36.28 -3.36 21.63
CA LEU A 228 35.26 -2.61 20.91
C LEU A 228 35.40 -1.13 21.24
N THR A 229 35.83 -0.34 20.27
CA THR A 229 36.07 1.10 20.45
C THR A 229 35.76 1.87 19.17
N LYS A 230 35.18 3.07 19.33
CA LYS A 230 35.05 4.06 18.26
C LYS A 230 36.29 4.94 18.15
N ASP A 231 37.25 4.81 19.08
CA ASP A 231 38.51 5.52 19.00
C ASP A 231 39.39 4.93 17.88
N LEU A 232 39.63 5.77 16.86
CA LEU A 232 40.44 5.44 15.69
C LEU A 232 41.79 6.17 15.71
N LYS A 233 42.19 6.76 16.85
CA LYS A 233 43.44 7.50 16.99
C LYS A 233 44.69 6.63 16.73
N ASN A 234 45.78 7.30 16.38
CA ASN A 234 47.05 6.66 16.02
C ASN A 234 47.83 6.11 17.22
N ASP A 235 47.40 6.40 18.45
CA ASP A 235 47.93 5.77 19.66
C ASP A 235 47.22 4.46 20.02
N TRP A 236 46.11 4.13 19.36
CA TRP A 236 45.51 2.79 19.42
C TRP A 236 45.88 1.95 18.20
N ARG A 237 45.97 2.58 17.03
CA ARG A 237 46.19 1.92 15.74
C ARG A 237 47.48 2.39 15.10
N MET A 238 48.19 1.50 14.42
CA MET A 238 49.34 1.95 13.63
C MET A 238 48.85 2.72 12.40
N ALA A 239 49.09 4.04 12.39
CA ALA A 239 48.78 4.89 11.24
C ALA A 239 49.70 4.58 10.06
N GLY A 240 49.13 4.37 8.88
CA GLY A 240 49.87 4.26 7.63
C GLY A 240 49.13 3.45 6.58
N LYS A 241 49.45 3.71 5.30
CA LYS A 241 49.20 2.75 4.21
C LYS A 241 50.26 1.65 4.32
N LEU A 242 50.19 0.80 5.33
CA LEU A 242 50.94 -0.44 5.26
C LEU A 242 50.42 -1.18 4.02
N PRO A 243 51.26 -1.59 3.06
CA PRO A 243 50.82 -2.41 1.95
C PRO A 243 50.38 -3.74 2.56
N VAL A 244 49.08 -3.91 2.74
CA VAL A 244 48.51 -5.22 3.00
C VAL A 244 48.75 -6.00 1.71
N ARG A 245 49.68 -6.95 1.80
CA ARG A 245 50.04 -7.82 0.69
C ARG A 245 48.83 -8.71 0.39
N GLY A 246 47.92 -8.26 -0.46
CA GLY A 246 46.77 -9.07 -0.87
C GLY A 246 45.52 -8.37 -1.41
N ASP A 247 45.36 -7.05 -1.31
CA ASP A 247 44.06 -6.45 -1.68
C ASP A 247 44.09 -5.79 -3.07
N LEU A 248 43.57 -6.53 -4.05
CA LEU A 248 42.94 -5.97 -5.23
C LEU A 248 41.59 -5.38 -4.81
N GLU A 249 41.25 -4.24 -5.40
CA GLU A 249 40.01 -3.46 -5.23
C GLU A 249 40.02 -2.43 -4.09
N GLY A 250 39.91 -1.16 -4.50
CA GLY A 250 39.94 0.04 -3.66
C GLY A 250 38.74 0.23 -2.73
N SER A 251 38.38 -0.80 -1.97
CA SER A 251 37.57 -0.68 -0.76
C SER A 251 38.50 -0.60 0.45
N ALA A 252 38.10 0.08 1.52
CA ALA A 252 38.89 0.24 2.74
C ALA A 252 39.01 -1.08 3.55
N VAL A 253 39.41 -2.18 2.92
CA VAL A 253 39.54 -3.51 3.52
C VAL A 253 41.02 -3.84 3.66
N GLY A 254 41.67 -3.10 4.54
CA GLY A 254 42.98 -3.44 5.08
C GLY A 254 42.98 -2.94 6.52
N ALA A 255 42.44 -3.71 7.44
CA ALA A 255 42.29 -3.27 8.83
C ALA A 255 43.67 -2.93 9.40
N GLN A 256 43.86 -1.67 9.80
CA GLN A 256 45.08 -1.27 10.49
C GLN A 256 45.18 -2.07 11.80
N PRO A 257 46.30 -2.78 12.03
CA PRO A 257 46.47 -3.55 13.24
C PRO A 257 46.54 -2.63 14.47
N PRO A 258 46.33 -3.17 15.68
CA PRO A 258 46.68 -2.44 16.90
C PRO A 258 48.13 -1.94 16.83
N HIS A 259 48.41 -0.83 17.49
CA HIS A 259 49.78 -0.35 17.61
C HIS A 259 50.68 -1.45 18.20
N PRO A 260 51.86 -1.78 17.62
CA PRO A 260 52.65 -2.94 18.03
C PRO A 260 53.02 -2.99 19.52
N MET A 261 53.22 -1.82 20.13
CA MET A 261 53.49 -1.70 21.57
C MET A 261 52.33 -2.19 22.43
N LEU A 262 51.07 -2.04 21.99
CA LEU A 262 49.92 -2.61 22.69
C LEU A 262 49.98 -4.13 22.64
N SER A 263 50.23 -4.72 21.46
CA SER A 263 50.37 -6.18 21.32
C SER A 263 51.55 -6.73 22.14
N PHE A 264 52.69 -6.03 22.14
CA PHE A 264 53.86 -6.40 22.94
C PHE A 264 53.55 -6.37 24.44
N GLU A 265 52.90 -5.29 24.91
CA GLU A 265 52.52 -5.17 26.31
C GLU A 265 51.47 -6.20 26.72
N ALA A 266 50.49 -6.47 25.85
CA ALA A 266 49.49 -7.51 26.06
C ALA A 266 50.11 -8.89 26.24
N ALA A 267 51.10 -9.24 25.40
CA ALA A 267 51.84 -10.48 25.54
C ALA A 267 52.69 -10.52 26.82
N ARG A 268 53.36 -9.42 27.15
CA ARG A 268 54.30 -9.36 28.27
C ARG A 268 53.61 -9.32 29.64
N THR A 269 52.55 -8.54 29.76
CA THR A 269 51.90 -8.21 31.04
C THR A 269 50.58 -8.96 31.19
N GLY A 270 49.78 -9.02 30.13
CA GLY A 270 48.47 -9.69 30.12
C GLY A 270 48.51 -11.17 29.73
N HIS A 271 49.67 -11.68 29.27
CA HIS A 271 49.83 -13.02 28.68
C HIS A 271 48.89 -13.29 27.49
N ALA A 272 48.44 -12.23 26.82
CA ALA A 272 47.61 -12.32 25.63
C ALA A 272 48.46 -12.32 24.36
N ASN A 273 48.26 -13.31 23.50
CA ASN A 273 49.05 -13.51 22.27
C ASN A 273 48.57 -12.62 21.12
N GLU A 274 47.33 -12.13 21.19
CA GLU A 274 46.72 -11.34 20.12
C GLU A 274 45.88 -10.20 20.70
N VAL A 275 45.94 -9.06 20.04
CA VAL A 275 45.08 -7.89 20.30
C VAL A 275 44.32 -7.57 19.02
N VAL A 276 43.02 -7.35 19.14
CA VAL A 276 42.13 -6.99 18.04
C VAL A 276 41.37 -5.72 18.40
N LEU A 277 41.34 -4.75 17.50
CA LEU A 277 40.56 -3.51 17.66
C LEU A 277 39.41 -3.49 16.67
N LEU A 278 38.18 -3.34 17.16
CA LEU A 278 36.96 -3.36 16.34
C LEU A 278 36.15 -2.09 16.61
N ASP A 279 35.84 -1.36 15.54
CA ASP A 279 34.84 -0.29 15.57
C ASP A 279 33.49 -0.80 15.07
N GLN A 280 32.46 0.03 15.13
CA GLN A 280 31.11 -0.34 14.73
C GLN A 280 31.02 -0.84 13.27
N VAL A 281 31.83 -0.26 12.36
CA VAL A 281 31.85 -0.64 10.95
C VAL A 281 32.38 -2.06 10.77
N ARG A 282 33.47 -2.42 11.48
CA ARG A 282 34.05 -3.77 11.43
C ARG A 282 33.17 -4.79 12.12
N VAL A 283 32.54 -4.43 13.25
CA VAL A 283 31.55 -5.29 13.90
C VAL A 283 30.39 -5.58 12.96
N ALA A 284 29.88 -4.58 12.23
CA ALA A 284 28.81 -4.78 11.26
C ALA A 284 29.21 -5.72 10.12
N GLU A 285 30.43 -5.61 9.58
CA GLU A 285 30.93 -6.53 8.55
C GLU A 285 31.07 -7.97 9.07
N LEU A 286 31.52 -8.13 10.32
CA LEU A 286 31.58 -9.43 10.98
C LEU A 286 30.18 -10.02 11.18
N MET A 287 29.23 -9.22 11.69
CA MET A 287 27.84 -9.62 11.91
C MET A 287 27.17 -10.09 10.63
N LYS A 288 27.34 -9.37 9.51
CA LYS A 288 26.80 -9.75 8.19
C LYS A 288 27.14 -11.18 7.78
N ARG A 289 28.34 -11.65 8.14
CA ARG A 289 28.84 -12.98 7.74
C ARG A 289 28.50 -14.08 8.74
N THR A 290 28.15 -13.72 9.97
CA THR A 290 28.14 -14.64 11.11
C THR A 290 26.78 -14.79 11.79
N SER A 291 25.81 -13.94 11.45
CA SER A 291 24.47 -13.98 12.02
C SER A 291 23.42 -13.61 11.00
N ASP A 292 22.34 -14.40 11.00
CA ASP A 292 21.10 -14.03 10.33
C ASP A 292 20.41 -12.93 11.14
N ASN A 293 19.76 -11.98 10.44
CA ASN A 293 19.00 -10.88 11.03
C ASN A 293 19.84 -9.83 11.81
N VAL A 294 20.71 -9.12 11.09
CA VAL A 294 21.55 -8.03 11.61
C VAL A 294 21.39 -6.72 10.83
N ALA A 295 20.28 -6.60 10.09
CA ALA A 295 20.08 -5.50 9.15
C ALA A 295 20.00 -4.14 9.86
N GLY A 296 19.39 -4.09 11.04
CA GLY A 296 19.26 -2.87 11.83
C GLY A 296 20.61 -2.33 12.31
N PHE A 297 21.49 -3.19 12.83
CA PHE A 297 22.82 -2.82 13.28
C PHE A 297 23.71 -2.41 12.10
N VAL A 298 23.69 -3.19 11.03
CA VAL A 298 24.45 -2.90 9.81
C VAL A 298 24.08 -1.53 9.25
N SER A 299 22.79 -1.23 9.12
CA SER A 299 22.33 0.07 8.60
C SER A 299 22.75 1.25 9.49
N ALA A 300 22.83 1.05 10.81
CA ALA A 300 23.23 2.10 11.75
C ALA A 300 24.75 2.32 11.77
N ALA A 301 25.54 1.25 11.60
CA ALA A 301 26.99 1.30 11.61
C ALA A 301 27.59 1.71 10.26
N GLN A 302 26.91 1.41 9.15
CA GLN A 302 27.36 1.65 7.78
C GLN A 302 26.29 2.43 7.01
N PRO A 303 26.12 3.74 7.28
CA PRO A 303 25.16 4.55 6.55
C PRO A 303 25.48 4.55 5.05
N PRO A 304 24.46 4.49 4.17
CA PRO A 304 24.68 4.53 2.72
C PRO A 304 25.33 5.86 2.31
N SER A 305 26.02 5.86 1.17
CA SER A 305 26.46 7.10 0.54
C SER A 305 25.25 7.97 0.20
N LEU A 306 25.44 9.30 0.18
CA LEU A 306 24.40 10.22 -0.27
C LEU A 306 23.90 9.79 -1.66
N PRO A 307 22.58 9.68 -1.88
CA PRO A 307 22.05 9.31 -3.18
C PRO A 307 22.43 10.38 -4.22
N PRO A 308 22.62 10.00 -5.49
CA PRO A 308 22.82 10.98 -6.55
C PRO A 308 21.57 11.87 -6.68
N PRO A 309 21.72 13.11 -7.18
CA PRO A 309 20.58 13.96 -7.47
C PRO A 309 19.65 13.28 -8.50
N LYS A 310 18.34 13.42 -8.32
CA LYS A 310 17.33 12.92 -9.27
C LYS A 310 17.56 13.53 -10.65
N THR A 311 17.36 12.72 -11.68
CA THR A 311 17.40 13.15 -13.09
C THR A 311 16.16 13.99 -13.44
N GLU A 312 16.25 14.80 -14.50
CA GLU A 312 15.11 15.59 -14.97
C GLU A 312 13.92 14.70 -15.38
N THR A 313 14.19 13.52 -15.93
CA THR A 313 13.16 12.54 -16.31
C THR A 313 12.39 12.03 -15.09
N GLU A 314 13.09 11.71 -14.01
CA GLU A 314 12.46 11.30 -12.74
C GLU A 314 11.59 12.42 -12.16
N LEU A 315 12.09 13.66 -12.18
CA LEU A 315 11.34 14.83 -11.71
C LEU A 315 10.08 15.09 -12.56
N ARG A 316 10.16 14.90 -13.89
CA ARG A 316 9.00 15.02 -14.78
C ARG A 316 7.97 13.91 -14.55
N ASN A 317 8.41 12.68 -14.30
CA ASN A 317 7.53 11.57 -13.99
C ASN A 317 6.78 11.80 -12.67
N GLU A 318 7.48 12.22 -11.62
CA GLU A 318 6.85 12.56 -10.33
C GLU A 318 5.86 13.72 -10.46
N ALA A 319 6.17 14.75 -11.25
CA ALA A 319 5.26 15.85 -11.52
C ALA A 319 3.98 15.38 -12.23
N ARG A 320 4.11 14.46 -13.21
CA ARG A 320 2.97 13.87 -13.92
C ARG A 320 2.10 13.03 -12.98
N GLU A 321 2.70 12.24 -12.10
CA GLU A 321 1.98 11.45 -11.11
C GLU A 321 1.20 12.34 -10.12
N ARG A 322 1.83 13.42 -9.64
CA ARG A 322 1.15 14.41 -8.78
C ARG A 322 -0.04 15.06 -9.49
N GLN A 323 0.12 15.45 -10.76
CA GLN A 323 -0.96 16.04 -11.54
C GLN A 323 -2.11 15.06 -11.74
N GLN A 324 -1.81 13.80 -12.10
CA GLN A 324 -2.83 12.75 -12.25
C GLN A 324 -3.59 12.49 -10.95
N HIS A 325 -2.89 12.49 -9.81
CA HIS A 325 -3.51 12.32 -8.51
C HIS A 325 -4.46 13.49 -8.18
N GLU A 326 -4.05 14.73 -8.48
CA GLU A 326 -4.90 15.91 -8.26
C GLU A 326 -6.13 15.92 -9.17
N GLU A 327 -5.96 15.58 -10.46
CA GLU A 327 -7.07 15.44 -11.40
C GLU A 327 -8.08 14.38 -10.94
N ARG A 328 -7.61 13.24 -10.42
CA ARG A 328 -8.47 12.21 -9.81
C ARG A 328 -9.24 12.76 -8.62
N ARG A 329 -8.58 13.48 -7.72
CA ARG A 329 -9.22 14.09 -6.54
C ARG A 329 -10.32 15.08 -6.92
N ILE A 330 -10.08 15.92 -7.94
CA ILE A 330 -11.08 16.85 -8.47
C ILE A 330 -12.26 16.09 -9.08
N ALA A 331 -11.99 15.05 -9.86
CA ALA A 331 -13.03 14.22 -10.48
C ALA A 331 -13.89 13.49 -9.44
N GLU A 332 -13.28 12.95 -8.39
CA GLU A 332 -13.99 12.32 -7.26
C GLU A 332 -14.90 13.32 -6.53
N HIS A 333 -14.41 14.54 -6.29
CA HIS A 333 -15.21 15.58 -5.65
C HIS A 333 -16.42 15.98 -6.52
N ALA A 334 -16.22 16.12 -7.83
CA ALA A 334 -17.30 16.43 -8.77
C ALA A 334 -18.32 15.28 -8.90
N ALA A 335 -17.88 14.03 -8.91
CA ALA A 335 -18.77 12.86 -8.92
C ALA A 335 -19.66 12.84 -7.67
N ARG A 336 -19.07 13.06 -6.49
CA ARG A 336 -19.82 13.16 -5.22
C ARG A 336 -20.87 14.28 -5.25
N ALA A 337 -20.53 15.45 -5.81
CA ALA A 337 -21.47 16.57 -5.93
C ALA A 337 -22.68 16.23 -6.82
N SER A 338 -22.51 15.39 -7.82
CA SER A 338 -23.58 14.94 -8.73
C SER A 338 -24.26 13.64 -8.29
N SER A 339 -23.93 13.11 -7.11
CA SER A 339 -24.40 11.78 -6.63
C SER A 339 -24.09 10.62 -7.58
N PHE A 340 -23.09 10.79 -8.47
CA PHE A 340 -22.62 9.74 -9.36
C PHE A 340 -21.43 9.02 -8.74
N ARG A 341 -21.22 7.77 -9.17
CA ARG A 341 -20.08 6.94 -8.74
C ARG A 341 -18.74 7.47 -9.22
N PHE A 342 -18.70 8.05 -10.43
CA PHE A 342 -17.55 8.71 -11.05
C PHE A 342 -18.05 9.70 -12.12
N LEU A 343 -17.18 10.29 -12.94
CA LEU A 343 -17.56 11.12 -14.10
C LEU A 343 -17.30 10.38 -15.41
N ASP A 344 -18.11 10.62 -16.45
CA ASP A 344 -17.87 10.04 -17.77
C ASP A 344 -16.45 10.40 -18.29
N PRO A 345 -15.69 9.43 -18.82
CA PRO A 345 -14.41 9.71 -19.46
C PRO A 345 -14.59 10.65 -20.66
N ARG A 346 -13.63 11.55 -20.91
CA ARG A 346 -13.71 12.59 -21.97
C ARG A 346 -14.00 12.04 -23.38
N GLY A 347 -13.69 10.76 -23.64
CA GLY A 347 -13.92 10.09 -24.93
C GLY A 347 -15.26 9.36 -25.06
N LEU A 348 -16.01 9.18 -23.97
CA LEU A 348 -17.28 8.46 -23.98
C LEU A 348 -18.42 9.44 -24.33
N LYS A 349 -19.09 9.19 -25.46
CA LYS A 349 -20.25 9.98 -25.91
C LYS A 349 -21.28 9.05 -26.53
N ALA A 350 -22.50 9.04 -26.01
CA ALA A 350 -23.57 8.17 -26.45
C ALA A 350 -24.50 8.88 -27.44
N SER A 351 -23.99 9.33 -28.58
CA SER A 351 -24.86 9.84 -29.66
C SER A 351 -25.60 8.68 -30.36
N ASP A 352 -26.68 8.98 -31.10
CA ASP A 352 -27.49 7.96 -31.77
C ASP A 352 -26.66 7.05 -32.68
N ALA A 353 -25.75 7.64 -33.46
CA ALA A 353 -24.85 6.90 -34.34
C ALA A 353 -23.86 6.01 -33.56
N VAL A 354 -23.39 6.48 -32.40
CA VAL A 354 -22.45 5.71 -31.56
C VAL A 354 -23.15 4.56 -30.86
N ILE A 355 -24.35 4.77 -30.30
CA ILE A 355 -25.15 3.70 -29.69
C ILE A 355 -25.56 2.67 -30.73
N GLN A 356 -26.03 3.10 -31.91
CA GLN A 356 -26.38 2.19 -33.01
C GLN A 356 -25.17 1.36 -33.45
N ARG A 357 -24.00 2.00 -33.58
CA ARG A 357 -22.75 1.31 -33.92
C ARG A 357 -22.34 0.32 -32.83
N ALA A 358 -22.38 0.72 -31.56
CA ALA A 358 -22.09 -0.16 -30.42
C ALA A 358 -23.03 -1.38 -30.41
N LEU A 359 -24.34 -1.20 -30.67
CA LEU A 359 -25.29 -2.31 -30.81
C LEU A 359 -24.92 -3.23 -31.98
N TYR A 360 -24.51 -2.66 -33.11
CA TYR A 360 -24.13 -3.43 -34.30
C TYR A 360 -22.85 -4.23 -34.10
N ASP A 361 -21.83 -3.61 -33.50
CA ASP A 361 -20.51 -4.22 -33.26
C ASP A 361 -20.60 -5.37 -32.24
N THR A 362 -21.63 -5.36 -31.39
CA THR A 362 -21.88 -6.36 -30.35
C THR A 362 -22.93 -7.40 -30.72
N ARG A 363 -23.28 -7.50 -32.01
CA ARG A 363 -24.23 -8.50 -32.54
C ARG A 363 -23.67 -9.91 -32.65
N ASP A 364 -22.38 -10.10 -32.36
CA ASP A 364 -21.70 -11.38 -32.47
C ASP A 364 -20.88 -11.55 -31.19
N ASP A 365 -21.14 -12.62 -30.45
CA ASP A 365 -20.43 -12.93 -29.20
C ASP A 365 -18.93 -13.22 -29.45
N SER A 366 -18.53 -13.44 -30.72
CA SER A 366 -17.12 -13.58 -31.09
C SER A 366 -16.36 -12.26 -31.25
N THR A 367 -17.04 -11.09 -31.22
CA THR A 367 -16.35 -9.79 -31.29
C THR A 367 -15.41 -9.63 -30.10
N LEU A 368 -14.11 -9.54 -30.38
CA LEU A 368 -13.06 -9.32 -29.38
C LEU A 368 -13.03 -7.83 -29.01
N ILE A 369 -13.44 -7.53 -27.79
CA ILE A 369 -13.34 -6.19 -27.20
C ILE A 369 -12.21 -6.23 -26.17
N PRO A 370 -11.13 -5.43 -26.34
CA PRO A 370 -10.02 -5.41 -25.40
C PRO A 370 -10.47 -5.19 -23.96
N GLY A 371 -9.98 -6.01 -23.04
CA GLY A 371 -10.29 -5.92 -21.60
C GLY A 371 -11.67 -6.43 -21.18
N LEU A 372 -12.58 -6.75 -22.11
CA LEU A 372 -13.94 -7.19 -21.75
C LEU A 372 -13.95 -8.53 -21.02
N THR A 373 -13.24 -9.54 -21.52
CA THR A 373 -13.21 -10.87 -20.89
C THR A 373 -12.57 -10.84 -19.49
N GLU A 374 -11.52 -10.05 -19.32
CA GLU A 374 -10.88 -9.83 -18.02
C GLU A 374 -11.84 -9.15 -17.04
N PHE A 375 -12.56 -8.14 -17.50
CA PHE A 375 -13.58 -7.44 -16.72
C PHE A 375 -14.77 -8.34 -16.36
N GLU A 376 -15.30 -9.11 -17.31
CA GLU A 376 -16.38 -10.08 -17.08
C GLU A 376 -15.97 -11.13 -16.03
N THR A 377 -14.73 -11.61 -16.11
CA THR A 377 -14.18 -12.56 -15.13
C THR A 377 -14.06 -11.93 -13.75
N ALA A 378 -13.55 -10.69 -13.66
CA ALA A 378 -13.46 -9.96 -12.40
C ALA A 378 -14.84 -9.69 -11.79
N PHE A 379 -15.82 -9.29 -12.62
CA PHE A 379 -17.20 -9.05 -12.21
C PHE A 379 -17.86 -10.32 -11.67
N GLN A 380 -17.63 -11.47 -12.30
CA GLN A 380 -18.15 -12.76 -11.85
C GLN A 380 -17.51 -13.25 -10.55
N ASN A 381 -16.22 -12.98 -10.35
CA ASN A 381 -15.48 -13.40 -9.16
C ASN A 381 -15.68 -12.48 -7.95
N ALA A 382 -16.43 -11.39 -8.09
CA ALA A 382 -16.72 -10.49 -6.97
C ALA A 382 -17.53 -11.23 -5.89
N PRO A 383 -17.14 -11.13 -4.60
CA PRO A 383 -17.74 -11.94 -3.53
C PRO A 383 -19.20 -11.57 -3.24
N ASN A 384 -19.63 -10.37 -3.60
CA ASN A 384 -21.04 -9.99 -3.64
C ASN A 384 -21.30 -9.00 -4.79
N SER A 385 -22.56 -8.77 -5.10
CA SER A 385 -23.00 -7.92 -6.21
C SER A 385 -22.66 -6.43 -6.04
N ARG A 386 -22.58 -5.94 -4.79
CA ARG A 386 -22.18 -4.56 -4.53
C ARG A 386 -20.72 -4.34 -4.90
N ASP A 387 -19.86 -5.28 -4.54
CA ASP A 387 -18.45 -5.27 -4.92
C ASP A 387 -18.30 -5.34 -6.45
N ALA A 388 -19.16 -6.12 -7.13
CA ALA A 388 -19.18 -6.21 -8.59
C ALA A 388 -19.52 -4.86 -9.26
N ILE A 389 -20.49 -4.13 -8.72
CA ILE A 389 -20.85 -2.78 -9.22
C ILE A 389 -19.71 -1.79 -8.98
N ASP A 390 -19.00 -1.90 -7.85
CA ASP A 390 -17.86 -1.04 -7.52
C ASP A 390 -16.64 -1.27 -8.44
N LEU A 391 -16.58 -2.38 -9.18
CA LEU A 391 -15.58 -2.60 -10.24
C LEU A 391 -15.82 -1.74 -11.48
N ILE A 392 -17.04 -1.23 -11.70
CA ILE A 392 -17.33 -0.30 -12.80
C ILE A 392 -16.78 1.06 -12.38
N THR A 393 -15.54 1.34 -12.78
CA THR A 393 -14.83 2.59 -12.51
C THR A 393 -14.62 3.39 -13.78
N SER A 394 -14.27 4.68 -13.66
CA SER A 394 -13.93 5.52 -14.82
C SER A 394 -12.83 4.92 -15.70
N ASP A 395 -11.83 4.27 -15.10
CA ASP A 395 -10.72 3.67 -15.84
C ASP A 395 -11.19 2.43 -16.63
N VAL A 396 -12.03 1.58 -16.02
CA VAL A 396 -12.65 0.43 -16.71
C VAL A 396 -13.54 0.89 -17.85
N VAL A 397 -14.38 1.91 -17.61
CA VAL A 397 -15.25 2.51 -18.63
C VAL A 397 -14.44 3.08 -19.80
N CYS A 398 -13.33 3.77 -19.50
CA CYS A 398 -12.42 4.31 -20.51
C CYS A 398 -11.81 3.19 -21.37
N ASN A 399 -11.40 2.09 -20.76
CA ASN A 399 -10.78 0.95 -21.44
C ASN A 399 -11.77 0.17 -22.31
N LEU A 400 -12.98 -0.08 -21.80
CA LEU A 400 -14.02 -0.83 -22.53
C LEU A 400 -14.67 -0.01 -23.66
N GLY A 401 -14.84 1.31 -23.42
CA GLY A 401 -15.61 2.18 -24.29
C GLY A 401 -17.08 1.77 -24.42
N GLY A 402 -17.82 2.47 -25.30
CA GLY A 402 -19.27 2.24 -25.45
C GLY A 402 -19.64 0.84 -25.95
N ALA A 403 -18.89 0.29 -26.92
CA ALA A 403 -19.14 -1.06 -27.42
C ALA A 403 -18.89 -2.13 -26.34
N GLY A 404 -17.84 -1.98 -25.52
CA GLY A 404 -17.56 -2.91 -24.44
C GLY A 404 -18.63 -2.91 -23.36
N LEU A 405 -19.18 -1.74 -23.00
CA LEU A 405 -20.28 -1.65 -22.04
C LEU A 405 -21.59 -2.27 -22.56
N VAL A 406 -21.92 -2.07 -23.84
CA VAL A 406 -23.09 -2.71 -24.47
C VAL A 406 -22.92 -4.24 -24.51
N ALA A 407 -21.74 -4.71 -24.93
CA ALA A 407 -21.43 -6.15 -24.95
C ALA A 407 -21.53 -6.77 -23.55
N PHE A 408 -20.92 -6.10 -22.56
CA PHE A 408 -20.96 -6.53 -21.17
C PHE A 408 -22.39 -6.71 -20.68
N GLY A 409 -23.24 -5.70 -20.77
CA GLY A 409 -24.64 -5.80 -20.31
C GLY A 409 -25.40 -6.93 -21.01
N ARG A 410 -25.23 -7.05 -22.33
CA ARG A 410 -25.90 -8.08 -23.12
C ARG A 410 -25.46 -9.50 -22.76
N ARG A 411 -24.15 -9.74 -22.72
CA ARG A 411 -23.57 -11.06 -22.41
C ARG A 411 -23.86 -11.47 -20.97
N LEU A 412 -23.80 -10.51 -20.05
CA LEU A 412 -24.12 -10.74 -18.65
C LEU A 412 -25.58 -11.25 -18.53
N LEU A 413 -26.55 -10.61 -19.19
CA LEU A 413 -27.95 -11.06 -19.21
C LEU A 413 -28.15 -12.41 -19.93
N ALA A 414 -27.47 -12.63 -21.06
CA ALA A 414 -27.55 -13.91 -21.80
C ALA A 414 -27.00 -15.09 -20.99
N SER A 415 -26.04 -14.84 -20.10
CA SER A 415 -25.37 -15.87 -19.30
C SER A 415 -26.12 -16.31 -18.02
N VAL A 416 -27.32 -15.78 -17.77
CA VAL A 416 -28.07 -16.02 -16.53
C VAL A 416 -28.79 -17.38 -16.49
N ALA A 417 -29.07 -18.00 -17.64
CA ALA A 417 -29.93 -19.18 -17.73
C ALA A 417 -29.60 -20.31 -16.75
N ASP A 418 -28.32 -20.45 -16.36
CA ASP A 418 -27.83 -21.53 -15.50
C ASP A 418 -27.16 -21.05 -14.20
N ASP A 419 -27.22 -19.75 -13.85
CA ASP A 419 -26.43 -19.19 -12.75
C ASP A 419 -27.19 -18.12 -11.94
N ALA A 420 -27.65 -18.52 -10.74
CA ALA A 420 -28.37 -17.65 -9.81
C ALA A 420 -27.53 -16.47 -9.29
N GLN A 421 -26.21 -16.62 -9.16
CA GLN A 421 -25.33 -15.54 -8.74
C GLN A 421 -25.22 -14.48 -9.84
N ARG A 422 -25.12 -14.90 -11.11
CA ARG A 422 -25.20 -13.99 -12.26
C ARG A 422 -26.56 -13.32 -12.37
N ALA A 423 -27.65 -14.04 -12.10
CA ALA A 423 -28.99 -13.44 -12.06
C ALA A 423 -29.06 -12.27 -11.06
N ALA A 424 -28.51 -12.46 -9.86
CA ALA A 424 -28.43 -11.42 -8.85
C ALA A 424 -27.54 -10.25 -9.29
N GLY A 425 -26.36 -10.52 -9.84
CA GLY A 425 -25.44 -9.49 -10.34
C GLY A 425 -26.05 -8.62 -11.44
N VAL A 426 -26.77 -9.22 -12.40
CA VAL A 426 -27.49 -8.52 -13.48
C VAL A 426 -28.63 -7.67 -12.91
N THR A 427 -29.38 -8.23 -11.96
CA THR A 427 -30.49 -7.57 -11.25
C THR A 427 -30.02 -6.34 -10.48
N ASP A 428 -28.87 -6.44 -9.82
CA ASP A 428 -28.28 -5.35 -9.05
C ASP A 428 -27.64 -4.30 -9.96
N LEU A 429 -26.96 -4.72 -11.03
CA LEU A 429 -26.47 -3.80 -12.07
C LEU A 429 -27.63 -2.98 -12.66
N ALA A 430 -28.73 -3.63 -13.07
CA ALA A 430 -29.91 -2.95 -13.58
C ALA A 430 -30.50 -1.94 -12.57
N SER A 431 -30.43 -2.25 -11.27
CA SER A 431 -30.85 -1.36 -10.19
C SER A 431 -29.91 -0.18 -9.95
N ALA A 432 -28.66 -0.27 -10.37
CA ALA A 432 -27.65 0.76 -10.14
C ALA A 432 -27.39 1.66 -11.37
N ILE A 433 -28.07 1.42 -12.50
CA ILE A 433 -27.83 2.17 -13.75
C ILE A 433 -27.92 3.69 -13.55
N ASP A 434 -28.91 4.16 -12.79
CA ASP A 434 -29.13 5.59 -12.54
C ASP A 434 -28.12 6.22 -11.57
N THR A 435 -27.23 5.43 -10.97
CA THR A 435 -26.10 5.89 -10.15
C THR A 435 -24.83 6.16 -10.96
N PHE A 436 -24.82 5.78 -12.24
CA PHE A 436 -23.73 6.07 -13.16
C PHE A 436 -23.97 7.38 -13.93
N PRO A 437 -22.91 8.04 -14.42
CA PRO A 437 -23.02 9.17 -15.34
C PRO A 437 -23.82 8.84 -16.60
N GLU A 438 -24.37 9.86 -17.25
CA GLU A 438 -25.35 9.74 -18.33
C GLU A 438 -24.85 8.87 -19.50
N GLU A 439 -23.60 9.06 -19.96
CA GLU A 439 -23.10 8.34 -21.14
C GLU A 439 -22.83 6.87 -20.79
N THR A 440 -22.20 6.62 -19.64
CA THR A 440 -22.01 5.25 -19.10
C THR A 440 -23.34 4.52 -18.91
N ALA A 441 -24.31 5.18 -18.26
CA ALA A 441 -25.65 4.64 -18.03
C ALA A 441 -26.37 4.32 -19.36
N SER A 442 -26.22 5.18 -20.38
CA SER A 442 -26.81 4.98 -21.71
C SER A 442 -26.33 3.68 -22.36
N PHE A 443 -25.02 3.39 -22.31
CA PHE A 443 -24.46 2.17 -22.92
C PHE A 443 -24.80 0.91 -22.12
N LEU A 444 -24.74 0.95 -20.78
CA LEU A 444 -25.13 -0.19 -19.94
C LEU A 444 -26.62 -0.50 -20.11
N TYR A 445 -27.47 0.52 -20.11
CA TYR A 445 -28.90 0.40 -20.37
C TYR A 445 -29.17 -0.19 -21.75
N MET A 446 -28.45 0.27 -22.79
CA MET A 446 -28.55 -0.30 -24.13
C MET A 446 -28.18 -1.79 -24.17
N GLY A 447 -27.12 -2.21 -23.48
CA GLY A 447 -26.70 -3.61 -23.40
C GLY A 447 -27.77 -4.52 -22.78
N LEU A 448 -28.31 -4.13 -21.61
CA LEU A 448 -29.37 -4.88 -20.95
C LEU A 448 -30.68 -4.88 -21.74
N LEU A 449 -31.04 -3.73 -22.35
CA LEU A 449 -32.24 -3.62 -23.16
C LEU A 449 -32.12 -4.45 -24.45
N ALA A 450 -30.95 -4.47 -25.08
CA ALA A 450 -30.66 -5.33 -26.21
C ALA A 450 -30.77 -6.81 -25.82
N GLY A 451 -30.18 -7.23 -24.69
CA GLY A 451 -30.32 -8.62 -24.21
C GLY A 451 -31.75 -9.00 -23.81
N THR A 452 -32.61 -8.01 -23.52
CA THR A 452 -34.03 -8.22 -23.27
C THR A 452 -34.81 -8.49 -24.56
N TYR A 453 -34.53 -7.73 -25.63
CA TYR A 453 -35.37 -7.70 -26.84
C TYR A 453 -34.75 -8.36 -28.08
N LEU A 454 -33.44 -8.62 -28.09
CA LEU A 454 -32.72 -9.08 -29.26
C LEU A 454 -31.96 -10.38 -28.96
N ASP A 455 -31.98 -11.30 -29.92
CA ASP A 455 -31.14 -12.50 -29.90
C ASP A 455 -29.66 -12.13 -30.14
N GLY A 456 -28.75 -13.09 -30.01
CA GLY A 456 -27.31 -12.90 -30.29
C GLY A 456 -26.94 -12.58 -31.74
N ARG A 457 -27.90 -12.25 -32.63
CA ARG A 457 -27.68 -11.77 -34.02
C ARG A 457 -28.37 -10.42 -34.28
N ASN A 458 -28.86 -9.75 -33.24
CA ASN A 458 -29.67 -8.53 -33.33
C ASN A 458 -31.04 -8.72 -34.03
N SER A 459 -31.59 -9.93 -34.01
CA SER A 459 -32.96 -10.21 -34.43
C SER A 459 -33.91 -10.02 -33.25
N LEU A 460 -35.09 -9.45 -33.50
CA LEU A 460 -36.07 -9.21 -32.45
C LEU A 460 -36.62 -10.53 -31.90
N LEU A 461 -36.62 -10.67 -30.58
CA LEU A 461 -37.23 -11.78 -29.88
C LEU A 461 -38.76 -11.59 -29.82
N THR A 462 -39.51 -12.65 -30.10
CA THR A 462 -40.96 -12.68 -29.84
C THR A 462 -41.24 -12.81 -28.35
N ALA A 463 -40.44 -13.62 -27.64
CA ALA A 463 -40.43 -13.76 -26.19
C ALA A 463 -39.22 -13.00 -25.60
N ALA A 464 -39.46 -11.79 -25.10
CA ALA A 464 -38.41 -11.00 -24.46
C ALA A 464 -37.93 -11.63 -23.14
N ASN A 465 -36.68 -11.35 -22.74
CA ASN A 465 -36.13 -11.83 -21.47
C ASN A 465 -36.60 -10.93 -20.31
N GLY A 466 -37.46 -11.46 -19.44
CA GLY A 466 -38.11 -10.70 -18.37
C GLY A 466 -37.23 -10.35 -17.16
N LEU A 467 -36.04 -10.96 -17.00
CA LEU A 467 -35.29 -10.93 -15.73
C LEU A 467 -35.07 -9.53 -15.16
N VAL A 468 -34.64 -8.59 -15.98
CA VAL A 468 -34.38 -7.19 -15.57
C VAL A 468 -35.35 -6.19 -16.16
N ALA A 469 -36.29 -6.63 -16.99
CA ALA A 469 -37.12 -5.75 -17.76
C ALA A 469 -37.93 -4.79 -16.88
N GLN A 470 -38.49 -5.27 -15.76
CA GLN A 470 -39.23 -4.41 -14.83
C GLN A 470 -38.36 -3.25 -14.30
N LYS A 471 -37.09 -3.50 -13.99
CA LYS A 471 -36.16 -2.44 -13.54
C LYS A 471 -35.85 -1.46 -14.67
N LEU A 472 -35.61 -1.97 -15.87
CA LEU A 472 -35.39 -1.13 -17.05
C LEU A 472 -36.60 -0.24 -17.36
N PHE A 473 -37.81 -0.74 -17.13
CA PHE A 473 -39.06 0.01 -17.35
C PHE A 473 -39.29 1.13 -16.33
N LEU A 474 -38.70 1.03 -15.14
CA LEU A 474 -38.72 2.14 -14.17
C LEU A 474 -37.88 3.34 -14.62
N MET A 475 -37.06 3.18 -15.66
CA MET A 475 -36.12 4.19 -16.15
C MET A 475 -36.47 4.71 -17.54
N LEU A 476 -37.66 4.42 -18.09
CA LEU A 476 -38.05 4.85 -19.44
C LEU A 476 -38.08 6.37 -19.61
N ASP A 477 -38.31 7.12 -18.53
CA ASP A 477 -38.34 8.58 -18.50
C ASP A 477 -36.97 9.23 -18.30
N ARG A 478 -35.93 8.43 -18.04
CA ARG A 478 -34.57 8.94 -17.81
C ARG A 478 -33.92 9.36 -19.13
N GLN A 479 -33.14 10.44 -19.07
CA GLN A 479 -32.47 11.00 -20.25
C GLN A 479 -31.56 9.98 -20.97
N PHE A 480 -30.80 9.19 -20.20
CA PHE A 480 -29.90 8.16 -20.73
C PHE A 480 -30.64 7.00 -21.46
N ALA A 481 -31.93 6.78 -21.18
CA ALA A 481 -32.71 5.68 -21.76
C ALA A 481 -33.30 6.02 -23.14
N ARG A 482 -33.46 7.30 -23.46
CA ARG A 482 -34.14 7.78 -24.69
C ARG A 482 -33.54 7.20 -25.97
N ARG A 483 -32.22 7.31 -26.14
CA ARG A 483 -31.54 6.86 -27.36
C ARG A 483 -31.53 5.33 -27.47
N PRO A 484 -31.21 4.56 -26.42
CA PRO A 484 -31.38 3.10 -26.44
C PRO A 484 -32.79 2.63 -26.85
N ILE A 485 -33.84 3.23 -26.28
CA ILE A 485 -35.24 2.92 -26.60
C ILE A 485 -35.51 3.16 -28.08
N GLU A 486 -35.06 4.30 -28.63
CA GLU A 486 -35.22 4.62 -30.04
C GLU A 486 -34.53 3.61 -30.96
N GLN A 487 -33.35 3.11 -30.58
CA GLN A 487 -32.65 2.09 -31.37
C GLN A 487 -33.38 0.74 -31.39
N ILE A 488 -33.95 0.33 -30.25
CA ILE A 488 -34.79 -0.88 -30.18
C ILE A 488 -36.08 -0.70 -31.00
N TYR A 489 -36.71 0.47 -30.92
CA TYR A 489 -37.91 0.78 -31.72
C TYR A 489 -37.65 0.75 -33.23
N LYS A 490 -36.55 1.37 -33.69
CA LYS A 490 -36.15 1.33 -35.12
C LYS A 490 -35.94 -0.10 -35.62
N LYS A 491 -35.43 -0.98 -34.76
CA LYS A 491 -35.27 -2.40 -35.07
C LYS A 491 -36.59 -3.16 -35.05
N SER A 492 -37.51 -2.81 -34.17
CA SER A 492 -38.76 -3.54 -34.03
C SER A 492 -39.77 -3.22 -35.14
N ILE A 493 -39.83 -1.97 -35.63
CA ILE A 493 -40.81 -1.56 -36.64
C ILE A 493 -40.67 -2.29 -37.98
N VAL A 494 -39.47 -2.81 -38.28
CA VAL A 494 -39.20 -3.59 -39.50
C VAL A 494 -39.47 -5.08 -39.34
N ALA A 495 -39.61 -5.57 -38.10
CA ALA A 495 -39.86 -6.99 -37.84
C ALA A 495 -41.33 -7.36 -38.11
N GLU A 496 -41.55 -8.52 -38.72
CA GLU A 496 -42.90 -9.04 -38.99
C GLU A 496 -43.66 -9.38 -37.71
N ARG A 497 -42.93 -9.95 -36.73
CA ARG A 497 -43.44 -10.33 -35.42
C ARG A 497 -42.75 -9.49 -34.35
N GLN A 498 -43.54 -8.84 -33.52
CA GLN A 498 -43.06 -7.97 -32.44
C GLN A 498 -43.49 -8.51 -31.07
N PRO A 499 -42.70 -8.31 -30.01
CA PRO A 499 -43.13 -8.62 -28.66
C PRO A 499 -44.41 -7.84 -28.31
N LEU A 500 -45.18 -8.35 -27.36
CA LEU A 500 -46.46 -7.77 -26.94
C LEU A 500 -46.32 -6.31 -26.49
N TYR A 501 -45.17 -5.96 -25.93
CA TYR A 501 -44.77 -4.61 -25.55
C TYR A 501 -43.39 -4.24 -26.10
N LEU A 502 -43.23 -2.98 -26.45
CA LEU A 502 -41.97 -2.33 -26.78
C LEU A 502 -41.79 -1.13 -25.85
N PRO A 503 -40.56 -0.79 -25.44
CA PRO A 503 -40.30 0.32 -24.51
C PRO A 503 -40.79 1.71 -25.00
N SER A 504 -41.04 1.85 -26.29
CA SER A 504 -41.56 3.05 -26.95
C SER A 504 -43.09 3.08 -27.08
N ASP A 505 -43.78 2.01 -26.70
CA ASP A 505 -45.24 1.94 -26.82
C ASP A 505 -45.92 2.96 -25.92
N PRO A 506 -47.11 3.47 -26.32
CA PRO A 506 -47.89 4.34 -25.48
C PRO A 506 -48.36 3.62 -24.21
N LEU A 507 -48.47 4.38 -23.14
CA LEU A 507 -48.88 3.93 -21.81
C LEU A 507 -50.10 4.74 -21.36
N PRO A 508 -50.98 4.19 -20.50
CA PRO A 508 -50.94 2.87 -19.85
C PRO A 508 -51.38 1.71 -20.77
N ILE A 509 -51.06 0.48 -20.36
CA ILE A 509 -51.51 -0.77 -20.99
C ILE A 509 -52.64 -1.35 -20.14
N PHE A 510 -53.70 -1.85 -20.77
CA PHE A 510 -54.81 -2.47 -20.06
C PHE A 510 -54.95 -3.94 -20.43
N ALA A 511 -55.12 -4.78 -19.41
CA ALA A 511 -55.55 -6.16 -19.54
C ALA A 511 -57.06 -6.24 -19.28
N GLU A 512 -57.82 -6.60 -20.31
CA GLU A 512 -59.28 -6.79 -20.23
C GLU A 512 -59.58 -8.24 -19.80
N PHE A 513 -60.12 -8.41 -18.60
CA PHE A 513 -60.50 -9.70 -18.04
C PHE A 513 -61.97 -9.98 -18.36
N LYS A 514 -62.23 -11.07 -19.10
CA LYS A 514 -63.59 -11.52 -19.43
C LYS A 514 -63.94 -12.75 -18.59
N ILE A 515 -65.10 -12.69 -17.93
CA ILE A 515 -65.65 -13.78 -17.13
C ILE A 515 -66.88 -14.38 -17.81
N ASP A 516 -67.17 -15.64 -17.51
CA ASP A 516 -68.45 -16.24 -17.86
C ASP A 516 -69.56 -15.70 -16.95
N THR A 517 -70.59 -15.09 -17.55
CA THR A 517 -71.74 -14.53 -16.84
C THR A 517 -72.96 -15.46 -16.84
N GLU A 518 -72.92 -16.58 -17.58
CA GLU A 518 -74.06 -17.51 -17.70
C GLU A 518 -74.17 -18.46 -16.51
N LEU A 519 -73.07 -18.68 -15.78
CA LEU A 519 -73.02 -19.47 -14.56
C LEU A 519 -73.04 -18.54 -13.34
N ASP A 520 -74.24 -18.26 -12.83
CA ASP A 520 -74.60 -17.31 -11.76
C ASP A 520 -73.88 -17.53 -10.39
N ARG A 521 -72.85 -18.37 -10.32
CA ARG A 521 -72.13 -18.72 -9.08
C ARG A 521 -70.60 -18.74 -9.15
N ASN A 522 -69.97 -18.74 -10.31
CA ASN A 522 -68.50 -18.77 -10.38
C ASN A 522 -68.02 -17.72 -11.37
N ARG A 523 -67.26 -16.72 -10.89
CA ARG A 523 -66.56 -15.70 -11.71
C ARG A 523 -65.42 -16.35 -12.49
N ALA A 524 -65.77 -17.32 -13.35
CA ALA A 524 -64.86 -18.14 -14.10
C ALA A 524 -64.19 -17.30 -15.18
N LEU A 525 -62.87 -17.20 -15.11
CA LEU A 525 -62.06 -16.47 -16.08
C LEU A 525 -62.13 -17.18 -17.42
N ARG A 526 -62.49 -16.45 -18.48
CA ARG A 526 -62.65 -17.00 -19.83
C ARG A 526 -61.60 -16.48 -20.81
N ALA A 527 -61.21 -15.22 -20.66
CA ALA A 527 -60.18 -14.63 -21.49
C ALA A 527 -59.47 -13.48 -20.77
N ILE A 528 -58.21 -13.26 -21.14
CA ILE A 528 -57.45 -12.07 -20.75
C ILE A 528 -56.94 -11.45 -22.04
N TRP A 529 -57.45 -10.28 -22.39
CA TRP A 529 -57.05 -9.59 -23.62
C TRP A 529 -56.06 -8.48 -23.30
N ILE A 530 -54.94 -8.47 -24.01
CA ILE A 530 -54.04 -7.31 -24.08
C ILE A 530 -53.92 -6.95 -25.55
N ASN A 531 -54.33 -5.73 -25.90
CA ASN A 531 -54.57 -5.34 -27.29
C ASN A 531 -55.51 -6.37 -27.96
N ASP A 532 -55.12 -6.90 -29.12
CA ASP A 532 -55.91 -7.88 -29.88
C ASP A 532 -55.53 -9.35 -29.56
N HIS A 533 -54.85 -9.61 -28.44
CA HIS A 533 -54.38 -10.95 -28.09
C HIS A 533 -55.05 -11.50 -26.84
N ASN A 534 -55.74 -12.64 -26.98
CA ASN A 534 -56.17 -13.44 -25.83
C ASN A 534 -54.99 -14.26 -25.32
N LEU A 535 -54.61 -14.01 -24.06
CA LEU A 535 -53.48 -14.67 -23.40
C LEU A 535 -53.85 -16.02 -22.80
N LEU A 536 -55.13 -16.39 -22.72
CA LEU A 536 -55.57 -17.66 -22.15
C LEU A 536 -55.86 -18.74 -23.21
N ILE A 537 -55.67 -19.99 -22.79
CA ILE A 537 -56.16 -21.20 -23.46
C ILE A 537 -56.80 -22.14 -22.45
N ASP A 538 -57.82 -22.87 -22.91
CA ASP A 538 -58.64 -23.73 -22.03
C ASP A 538 -57.85 -24.95 -21.50
N VAL A 539 -56.94 -25.50 -22.33
CA VAL A 539 -56.12 -26.66 -21.98
C VAL A 539 -54.66 -26.35 -22.29
N GLN A 540 -53.89 -26.03 -21.25
CA GLN A 540 -52.44 -25.79 -21.34
C GLN A 540 -51.66 -27.05 -21.00
N SER A 541 -50.91 -27.57 -21.97
CA SER A 541 -50.08 -28.76 -21.81
C SER A 541 -48.81 -28.50 -21.00
N ASP A 542 -48.27 -27.28 -21.05
CA ASP A 542 -47.10 -26.89 -20.28
C ASP A 542 -47.48 -26.58 -18.83
N ARG A 543 -46.96 -27.38 -17.90
CA ARG A 543 -47.23 -27.23 -16.47
C ARG A 543 -46.77 -25.88 -15.92
N GLU A 544 -45.72 -25.28 -16.45
CA GLU A 544 -45.22 -23.98 -15.95
C GLU A 544 -46.15 -22.82 -16.31
N LEU A 545 -46.94 -22.98 -17.38
CA LEU A 545 -47.90 -21.99 -17.87
C LEU A 545 -49.34 -22.24 -17.35
N GLN A 546 -49.60 -23.36 -16.66
CA GLN A 546 -50.87 -23.62 -16.02
C GLN A 546 -51.08 -22.70 -14.81
N LEU A 547 -52.24 -22.04 -14.75
CA LEU A 547 -52.53 -21.08 -13.69
C LEU A 547 -52.54 -21.76 -12.31
N VAL A 548 -53.10 -22.98 -12.22
CA VAL A 548 -53.16 -23.72 -10.95
C VAL A 548 -51.78 -24.08 -10.42
N THR A 549 -50.86 -24.47 -11.31
CA THR A 549 -49.48 -24.81 -10.94
C THR A 549 -48.72 -23.56 -10.49
N ARG A 550 -48.89 -22.44 -11.21
CA ARG A 550 -48.19 -21.19 -10.90
C ARG A 550 -48.67 -20.55 -9.60
N PHE A 551 -49.97 -20.56 -9.32
CA PHE A 551 -50.54 -19.90 -8.13
C PHE A 551 -50.81 -20.84 -6.95
N GLY A 552 -50.79 -22.15 -7.15
CA GLY A 552 -51.08 -23.16 -6.12
C GLY A 552 -52.54 -23.19 -5.65
N ARG A 553 -53.45 -22.53 -6.38
CA ARG A 553 -54.88 -22.40 -6.06
C ARG A 553 -55.70 -22.10 -7.31
N ILE A 554 -57.01 -22.38 -7.25
CA ILE A 554 -57.98 -22.16 -8.34
C ILE A 554 -58.62 -20.76 -8.34
N GLN A 555 -58.24 -19.91 -7.38
CA GLN A 555 -58.73 -18.52 -7.27
C GLN A 555 -57.57 -17.55 -7.15
N VAL A 556 -57.60 -16.46 -7.90
CA VAL A 556 -56.52 -15.47 -7.94
C VAL A 556 -57.08 -14.05 -8.01
N THR A 557 -56.38 -13.10 -7.40
CA THR A 557 -56.74 -11.68 -7.51
C THR A 557 -56.28 -11.12 -8.86
N PRO A 558 -56.93 -10.06 -9.38
CA PRO A 558 -56.47 -9.39 -10.59
C PRO A 558 -54.99 -8.96 -10.49
N GLU A 559 -54.55 -8.47 -9.34
CA GLU A 559 -53.20 -7.94 -9.12
C GLU A 559 -52.14 -9.03 -9.29
N LEU A 560 -52.37 -10.22 -8.74
CA LEU A 560 -51.42 -11.33 -8.83
C LEU A 560 -51.36 -11.89 -10.26
N LEU A 561 -52.47 -11.88 -10.99
CA LEU A 561 -52.47 -12.19 -12.42
C LEU A 561 -51.68 -11.14 -13.21
N LEU A 562 -51.90 -9.86 -12.95
CA LEU A 562 -51.18 -8.78 -13.61
C LEU A 562 -49.67 -8.84 -13.32
N ASP A 563 -49.25 -9.14 -12.08
CA ASP A 563 -47.85 -9.36 -11.73
C ASP A 563 -47.24 -10.46 -12.60
N HIS A 564 -47.93 -11.60 -12.71
CA HIS A 564 -47.44 -12.75 -13.46
C HIS A 564 -47.46 -12.50 -14.98
N ILE A 565 -48.49 -11.86 -15.52
CA ILE A 565 -48.56 -11.47 -16.94
C ILE A 565 -47.45 -10.48 -17.28
N ALA A 566 -47.19 -9.51 -16.41
CA ALA A 566 -46.11 -8.54 -16.59
C ALA A 566 -44.73 -9.19 -16.60
N GLU A 567 -44.51 -10.20 -15.74
CA GLU A 567 -43.30 -11.01 -15.73
C GLU A 567 -43.17 -11.85 -17.01
N LEU A 568 -44.20 -12.64 -17.34
CA LEU A 568 -44.17 -13.63 -18.41
C LEU A 568 -44.09 -13.01 -19.81
N TYR A 569 -44.81 -11.90 -20.04
CA TYR A 569 -44.87 -11.22 -21.34
C TYR A 569 -44.05 -9.91 -21.39
N VAL A 570 -43.25 -9.65 -20.34
CA VAL A 570 -42.34 -8.51 -20.27
C VAL A 570 -43.05 -7.17 -20.46
N LEU A 571 -44.13 -6.95 -19.68
CA LEU A 571 -44.93 -5.73 -19.68
C LEU A 571 -44.57 -4.83 -18.48
N PRO A 572 -44.60 -3.49 -18.60
CA PRO A 572 -44.30 -2.59 -17.49
C PRO A 572 -45.37 -2.67 -16.40
N ARG A 573 -45.07 -3.37 -15.30
CA ARG A 573 -46.08 -3.69 -14.27
C ARG A 573 -46.78 -2.47 -13.67
N ARG A 574 -46.05 -1.35 -13.46
CA ARG A 574 -46.61 -0.10 -12.93
C ARG A 574 -47.62 0.58 -13.86
N GLN A 575 -47.57 0.24 -15.14
CA GLN A 575 -48.39 0.85 -16.19
C GLN A 575 -49.41 -0.14 -16.76
N LEU A 576 -49.39 -1.39 -16.27
CA LEU A 576 -50.36 -2.42 -16.60
C LEU A 576 -51.54 -2.36 -15.62
N GLY A 577 -52.67 -1.88 -16.11
CA GLY A 577 -53.95 -1.85 -15.38
C GLY A 577 -54.87 -3.00 -15.79
N SER A 578 -55.88 -3.27 -14.96
CA SER A 578 -56.98 -4.16 -15.32
C SER A 578 -58.19 -3.35 -15.78
N THR A 579 -58.92 -3.89 -16.75
CA THR A 579 -60.29 -3.47 -17.08
C THR A 579 -61.20 -4.69 -16.92
N GLY A 580 -62.31 -4.55 -16.20
CA GLY A 580 -63.21 -5.66 -15.88
C GLY A 580 -64.07 -5.41 -14.64
N THR A 581 -65.06 -6.28 -14.42
CA THR A 581 -66.13 -6.09 -13.40
C THR A 581 -65.88 -6.82 -12.07
N ALA A 582 -64.87 -7.70 -11.98
CA ALA A 582 -64.64 -8.55 -10.81
C ALA A 582 -63.47 -8.04 -9.95
N ILE A 583 -63.79 -7.28 -8.90
CA ILE A 583 -62.80 -6.74 -7.96
C ILE A 583 -62.28 -7.83 -7.00
N ASP A 584 -63.10 -8.82 -6.63
CA ASP A 584 -62.77 -9.77 -5.55
C ASP A 584 -62.02 -11.03 -6.00
N GLY A 585 -61.64 -11.13 -7.28
CA GLY A 585 -60.89 -12.26 -7.83
C GLY A 585 -61.62 -13.10 -8.87
N TYR A 586 -60.84 -13.99 -9.50
CA TYR A 586 -61.23 -14.86 -10.60
C TYR A 586 -61.02 -16.33 -10.23
N SER A 587 -61.94 -17.20 -10.66
CA SER A 587 -61.75 -18.66 -10.61
C SER A 587 -61.37 -19.20 -11.99
N PHE A 588 -60.60 -20.29 -12.07
CA PHE A 588 -60.24 -20.93 -13.33
C PHE A 588 -60.17 -22.46 -13.19
N ASP A 589 -60.26 -23.14 -14.33
CA ASP A 589 -60.16 -24.61 -14.42
C ASP A 589 -58.73 -25.10 -14.14
N GLU A 590 -58.57 -26.35 -13.69
CA GLU A 590 -57.28 -26.94 -13.38
C GLU A 590 -56.35 -27.09 -14.60
N HIS A 591 -56.91 -27.13 -15.81
CA HIS A 591 -56.15 -27.25 -17.05
C HIS A 591 -55.92 -25.91 -17.76
N MET A 592 -56.52 -24.83 -17.28
CA MET A 592 -56.39 -23.51 -17.87
C MET A 592 -54.98 -22.93 -17.68
N GLY A 593 -54.46 -22.29 -18.70
CA GLY A 593 -53.13 -21.67 -18.66
C GLY A 593 -52.98 -20.47 -19.57
N LEU A 594 -51.83 -19.81 -19.41
CA LEU A 594 -51.41 -18.72 -20.30
C LEU A 594 -50.77 -19.30 -21.56
N ARG A 595 -50.95 -18.66 -22.71
CA ARG A 595 -50.22 -18.98 -23.94
C ARG A 595 -48.72 -18.83 -23.71
N ALA A 596 -47.92 -19.59 -24.46
CA ALA A 596 -46.48 -19.39 -24.39
C ALA A 596 -46.14 -17.98 -24.90
N PRO A 597 -45.15 -17.26 -24.32
CA PRO A 597 -44.72 -15.96 -24.84
C PRO A 597 -44.33 -16.01 -26.33
N THR A 598 -43.80 -17.15 -26.78
CA THR A 598 -43.46 -17.39 -28.18
C THR A 598 -44.68 -17.44 -29.10
N GLU A 599 -45.89 -17.60 -28.56
CA GLU A 599 -47.21 -17.66 -29.22
C GLU A 599 -47.97 -16.33 -29.23
N VAL A 600 -47.47 -15.32 -28.49
CA VAL A 600 -48.13 -14.03 -28.31
C VAL A 600 -47.22 -12.92 -28.81
N TRP A 601 -47.50 -12.46 -30.03
CA TRP A 601 -46.73 -11.41 -30.69
C TRP A 601 -47.66 -10.51 -31.50
N ARG A 602 -47.32 -9.22 -31.59
CA ARG A 602 -48.00 -8.28 -32.48
C ARG A 602 -47.55 -8.51 -33.92
N GLN A 603 -48.49 -8.46 -34.85
CA GLN A 603 -48.15 -8.35 -36.26
C GLN A 603 -47.85 -6.90 -36.60
N ARG A 604 -46.86 -6.69 -37.48
CA ARG A 604 -46.62 -5.36 -38.04
C ARG A 604 -47.93 -4.82 -38.66
N PRO A 605 -48.35 -3.59 -38.34
CA PRO A 605 -49.50 -2.98 -38.99
C PRO A 605 -49.26 -3.00 -40.50
N LYS A 606 -50.13 -3.67 -41.26
CA LYS A 606 -50.10 -3.54 -42.71
C LYS A 606 -50.42 -2.08 -43.01
N GLU A 607 -49.47 -1.35 -43.59
CA GLU A 607 -49.76 -0.04 -44.17
C GLU A 607 -50.96 -0.24 -45.09
N LYS A 608 -52.09 0.38 -44.76
CA LYS A 608 -53.24 0.45 -45.67
C LYS A 608 -52.76 1.30 -46.85
N ASN A 609 -52.24 0.64 -47.88
CA ASN A 609 -51.90 1.27 -49.16
C ASN A 609 -53.10 2.01 -49.74
#